data_AF-A0AAN7PDB7-F1
#
_entry.id   AF-A0AAN7PDB7-F1
#
_cell.length_a   1.000
_cell.length_b   1.000
_cell.length_c   1.000
_cell.angle_alpha   90.00
_cell.angle_beta   90.00
_cell.angle_gamma   90.00
#
_symmetry.space_group_name_H-M   'P 1'
#
loop_
_entity.id
_entity.type
_entity.pdbx_description
1 polymer ?
#
loop_
_entity_poly.entity_id
_entity_poly.type
_entity_poly.pdbx_seq_one_letter_code
_entity_poly.pdbx_strand_id
1 'polypeptide(L)'
;MKLYKEEENLWNTFDPNYKNRDLRNASLQHIAKKIKLEKINVPDEQNLIKDAMDELKQLINSLAKPASLEQEDECELIGKHIVYQLRLLPLLDMMDARNQIQQILSAYRKNTYSTTTPLCSPLDTAFSQLSEFSIVLHGEPAQSPFSQPSTSNSNQNTSSLDLIQQAMSYTDL
;
A
#
# COMPACT_ATOMS: atom_id res chain seq x y z
N MET A 1 46.89 17.85 -39.33
CA MET A 1 47.41 16.47 -39.46
C MET A 1 48.92 16.31 -39.26
N LYS A 2 49.74 17.37 -39.13
CA LYS A 2 51.21 17.19 -38.99
C LYS A 2 51.62 16.52 -37.67
N LEU A 3 50.94 16.84 -36.57
CA LEU A 3 51.26 16.36 -35.22
C LEU A 3 51.12 14.86 -35.03
N TYR A 4 50.18 14.21 -35.71
CA TYR A 4 49.98 12.76 -35.61
C TYR A 4 51.14 11.97 -36.22
N LYS A 5 51.80 12.54 -37.23
CA LYS A 5 52.94 11.89 -37.90
C LYS A 5 54.25 11.97 -37.10
N GLU A 6 54.33 12.88 -36.14
CA GLU A 6 55.52 13.09 -35.27
C GLU A 6 55.66 11.98 -34.21
N GLU A 7 54.55 11.29 -33.88
CA GLU A 7 54.48 10.25 -32.85
C GLU A 7 54.32 8.88 -33.54
N GLU A 8 55.43 8.22 -33.87
CA GLU A 8 55.43 6.95 -34.64
C GLU A 8 54.60 5.84 -33.98
N ASN A 9 54.61 5.77 -32.65
CA ASN A 9 53.84 4.82 -31.85
C ASN A 9 52.32 4.89 -32.06
N LEU A 10 51.79 5.95 -32.68
CA LEU A 10 50.36 6.09 -32.98
C LEU A 10 49.96 5.49 -34.34
N TRP A 11 50.87 5.39 -35.30
CA TRP A 11 50.52 5.04 -36.69
C TRP A 11 51.44 4.01 -37.34
N ASN A 12 52.69 3.91 -36.90
CA ASN A 12 53.65 2.95 -37.41
C ASN A 12 53.46 1.60 -36.72
N THR A 13 52.80 0.66 -37.39
CA THR A 13 52.55 -0.69 -36.85
C THR A 13 53.82 -1.53 -36.66
N PHE A 14 54.95 -1.10 -37.25
CA PHE A 14 56.25 -1.74 -37.09
C PHE A 14 57.07 -1.18 -35.92
N ASP A 15 56.64 -0.07 -35.30
CA ASP A 15 57.27 0.43 -34.07
C ASP A 15 57.02 -0.59 -32.95
N PRO A 16 58.08 -1.08 -32.24
CA PRO A 16 57.93 -1.96 -31.09
C PRO A 16 56.98 -1.41 -30.02
N ASN A 17 56.85 -0.10 -29.92
CA ASN A 17 56.01 0.58 -28.95
C ASN A 17 54.57 0.83 -29.43
N TYR A 18 54.21 0.45 -30.66
CA TYR A 18 52.86 0.61 -31.20
C TYR A 18 51.78 -0.06 -30.34
N LYS A 19 52.12 -1.16 -29.64
CA LYS A 19 51.19 -1.87 -28.73
C LYS A 19 51.25 -1.38 -27.28
N ASN A 20 52.16 -0.46 -26.94
CA ASN A 20 52.30 0.05 -25.58
C ASN A 20 51.16 1.06 -25.28
N ARG A 21 50.18 0.62 -24.49
CA ARG A 21 49.00 1.42 -24.13
C ARG A 21 49.37 2.74 -23.48
N ASP A 22 50.32 2.73 -22.56
CA ASP A 22 50.64 3.89 -21.75
C ASP A 22 51.41 4.93 -22.56
N LEU A 23 52.33 4.51 -23.42
CA LEU A 23 53.03 5.40 -24.34
C LEU A 23 52.07 6.03 -25.36
N ARG A 24 51.14 5.25 -25.92
CA ARG A 24 50.12 5.77 -26.84
C ARG A 24 49.22 6.81 -26.17
N ASN A 25 48.80 6.56 -24.92
CA ASN A 25 48.04 7.54 -24.15
C ASN A 25 48.84 8.83 -23.91
N ALA A 26 50.13 8.71 -23.59
CA ALA A 26 51.02 9.87 -23.42
C ALA A 26 51.17 10.70 -24.71
N SER A 27 51.40 10.06 -25.86
CA SER A 27 51.49 10.74 -27.16
C SER A 27 50.16 11.41 -27.56
N LEU A 28 49.02 10.77 -27.29
CA LEU A 28 47.70 11.37 -27.53
C LEU A 28 47.45 12.59 -26.62
N GLN A 29 47.83 12.52 -25.35
CA GLN A 29 47.78 13.67 -24.43
C GLN A 29 48.71 14.81 -24.91
N HIS A 30 49.91 14.47 -25.39
CA HIS A 30 50.84 15.44 -25.97
C HIS A 30 50.23 16.16 -27.18
N ILE A 31 49.61 15.42 -28.11
CA ILE A 31 48.90 16.00 -29.26
C ILE A 31 47.72 16.86 -28.81
N ALA A 32 46.89 16.39 -27.88
CA ALA A 32 45.75 17.14 -27.36
C ALA A 32 46.18 18.47 -26.72
N LYS A 33 47.25 18.45 -25.94
CA LYS A 33 47.89 19.64 -25.35
C LYS A 33 48.39 20.60 -26.44
N LYS A 34 49.07 20.09 -27.47
CA LYS A 34 49.63 20.88 -28.57
C LYS A 34 48.55 21.52 -29.45
N ILE A 35 47.38 20.89 -29.58
CA ILE A 35 46.22 21.43 -30.31
C ILE A 35 45.41 22.41 -29.44
N LYS A 36 45.81 22.65 -28.18
CA LYS A 36 45.05 23.45 -27.20
C LYS A 36 43.62 22.93 -26.98
N LEU A 37 43.43 21.61 -27.09
CA LEU A 37 42.22 20.93 -26.61
C LEU A 37 42.25 20.75 -25.08
N GLU A 38 42.99 21.62 -24.38
CA GLU A 38 43.35 21.53 -22.96
C GLU A 38 42.14 21.70 -22.01
N LYS A 39 40.92 21.79 -22.55
CA LYS A 39 39.68 21.99 -21.79
C LYS A 39 38.50 21.12 -22.22
N ILE A 40 38.75 19.95 -22.78
CA ILE A 40 37.75 18.88 -22.70
C ILE A 40 38.22 17.96 -21.58
N ASN A 41 37.90 18.36 -20.36
CA ASN A 41 38.13 17.56 -19.17
C ASN A 41 37.14 16.37 -19.23
N VAL A 42 37.52 15.33 -19.98
CA VAL A 42 36.79 14.04 -20.07
C VAL A 42 36.41 13.43 -18.72
N PRO A 43 37.14 13.65 -17.60
CA PRO A 43 36.69 13.22 -16.27
C PRO A 43 35.29 13.70 -15.90
N ASP A 44 34.90 14.91 -16.29
CA ASP A 44 33.59 15.47 -15.93
C ASP A 44 32.46 14.77 -16.68
N GLU A 45 32.69 14.38 -17.94
CA GLU A 45 31.72 13.62 -18.74
C GLU A 45 31.57 12.19 -18.22
N GLN A 46 32.66 11.54 -17.80
CA GLN A 46 32.60 10.20 -17.22
C GLN A 46 31.86 10.18 -15.89
N ASN A 47 32.06 11.21 -15.06
CA ASN A 47 31.31 11.37 -13.81
C ASN A 47 29.82 11.63 -14.09
N LEU A 48 29.49 12.49 -15.07
CA LEU A 48 28.10 12.74 -15.45
C LEU A 48 27.39 11.47 -15.95
N ILE A 49 28.07 10.64 -16.75
CA ILE A 49 27.53 9.35 -17.22
C ILE A 49 27.32 8.41 -16.03
N LYS A 50 28.27 8.35 -15.09
CA LYS A 50 28.16 7.52 -13.91
C LYS A 50 26.99 7.94 -13.01
N ASP A 51 26.86 9.24 -12.77
CA ASP A 51 25.77 9.80 -11.96
C ASP A 51 24.42 9.50 -12.61
N ALA A 52 24.30 9.68 -13.93
CA ALA A 52 23.08 9.33 -14.67
C ALA A 52 22.77 7.82 -14.61
N MET A 53 23.79 6.95 -14.67
CA MET A 53 23.59 5.51 -14.52
C MET A 53 23.13 5.12 -13.12
N ASP A 54 23.64 5.79 -12.08
CA ASP A 54 23.27 5.51 -10.70
C ASP A 54 21.85 6.02 -10.38
N GLU A 55 21.44 7.17 -10.94
CA GLU A 55 20.06 7.65 -10.89
C GLU A 55 19.09 6.66 -11.58
N LEU A 56 19.45 6.16 -12.77
CA LEU A 56 18.64 5.17 -13.48
C LEU A 56 18.49 3.87 -12.67
N LYS A 57 19.56 3.39 -12.02
CA LYS A 57 19.49 2.22 -11.14
C LYS A 57 18.59 2.47 -9.92
N GLN A 58 18.62 3.66 -9.34
CA GLN A 58 17.73 4.01 -8.24
C GLN A 58 16.26 4.01 -8.69
N LEU A 59 15.96 4.57 -9.86
CA LEU A 59 14.63 4.52 -10.44
C LEU A 59 14.19 3.08 -10.70
N ILE A 60 15.03 2.27 -11.35
CA ILE A 60 14.75 0.85 -11.57
C ILE A 60 14.49 0.16 -10.24
N ASN A 61 15.29 0.38 -9.20
CA ASN A 61 15.07 -0.23 -7.89
C ASN A 61 13.82 0.30 -7.19
N SER A 62 13.39 1.53 -7.46
CA SER A 62 12.13 2.06 -6.92
C SER A 62 10.90 1.47 -7.61
N LEU A 63 10.98 1.18 -8.91
CA LEU A 63 9.93 0.51 -9.68
C LEU A 63 9.94 -1.01 -9.52
N ALA A 64 11.14 -1.59 -9.44
CA ALA A 64 11.42 -3.02 -9.32
C ALA A 64 11.58 -3.47 -7.88
N LYS A 65 11.49 -2.56 -6.89
CA LYS A 65 10.92 -2.90 -5.61
C LYS A 65 9.47 -3.18 -5.97
N PRO A 66 9.04 -4.46 -6.13
CA PRO A 66 7.62 -4.70 -6.12
C PRO A 66 7.17 -4.03 -4.84
N ALA A 67 6.25 -3.06 -4.93
CA ALA A 67 5.33 -2.85 -3.83
C ALA A 67 4.95 -4.26 -3.43
N SER A 68 5.46 -4.70 -2.26
CA SER A 68 5.62 -6.09 -1.89
C SER A 68 4.45 -6.84 -2.48
N LEU A 69 4.72 -7.70 -3.46
CA LEU A 69 3.72 -8.51 -4.14
C LEU A 69 3.29 -9.62 -3.16
N GLU A 70 3.03 -9.23 -1.90
CA GLU A 70 1.91 -9.75 -1.16
C GLU A 70 0.75 -9.55 -2.13
N GLN A 71 0.37 -10.67 -2.73
CA GLN A 71 -0.86 -10.81 -3.46
C GLN A 71 -1.93 -10.09 -2.64
N GLU A 72 -2.27 -8.85 -3.03
CA GLU A 72 -3.23 -8.05 -2.27
C GLU A 72 -4.47 -8.94 -2.15
N ASP A 73 -4.88 -9.23 -0.92
CA ASP A 73 -6.06 -10.05 -0.68
C ASP A 73 -7.22 -9.41 -1.48
N GLU A 74 -8.01 -10.22 -2.17
CA GLU A 74 -9.17 -9.75 -2.91
C GLU A 74 -10.06 -8.86 -2.02
N CYS A 75 -10.11 -9.17 -0.72
CA CYS A 75 -10.80 -8.37 0.28
C CYS A 75 -10.21 -6.96 0.44
N GLU A 76 -8.88 -6.80 0.40
CA GLU A 76 -8.23 -5.49 0.47
C GLU A 76 -8.49 -4.66 -0.77
N LEU A 77 -8.40 -5.28 -1.96
CA LEU A 77 -8.69 -4.61 -3.23
C LEU A 77 -10.13 -4.10 -3.27
N ILE A 78 -11.09 -4.96 -2.89
CA ILE A 78 -12.51 -4.60 -2.77
C ILE A 78 -12.68 -3.48 -1.74
N GLY A 79 -12.03 -3.60 -0.57
CA GLY A 79 -12.07 -2.59 0.48
C GLY A 79 -11.59 -1.21 0.00
N LYS A 80 -10.44 -1.16 -0.68
CA LYS A 80 -9.91 0.06 -1.30
C LYS A 80 -10.89 0.65 -2.32
N HIS A 81 -11.51 -0.19 -3.15
CA HIS A 81 -12.47 0.26 -4.15
C HIS A 81 -13.73 0.86 -3.53
N ILE A 82 -14.30 0.21 -2.50
CA ILE A 82 -15.46 0.74 -1.76
C ILE A 82 -15.13 2.09 -1.14
N VAL A 83 -13.97 2.22 -0.48
CA VAL A 83 -13.54 3.48 0.13
C VAL A 83 -13.38 4.57 -0.93
N TYR A 84 -12.81 4.24 -2.09
CA TYR A 84 -12.70 5.17 -3.21
C TYR A 84 -14.07 5.66 -3.68
N GLN A 85 -15.04 4.75 -3.88
CA GLN A 85 -16.40 5.13 -4.29
C GLN A 85 -17.10 6.03 -3.25
N LEU A 86 -16.97 5.70 -1.96
CA LEU A 86 -17.55 6.51 -0.88
C LEU A 86 -17.02 7.94 -0.86
N ARG A 87 -15.72 8.13 -1.17
CA ARG A 87 -15.10 9.47 -1.22
C ARG A 87 -15.60 10.35 -2.36
N LEU A 88 -16.20 9.77 -3.39
CA LEU A 88 -16.76 10.52 -4.52
C LEU A 88 -18.19 11.03 -4.25
N LEU A 89 -18.83 10.57 -3.18
CA LEU A 89 -20.19 10.97 -2.82
C LEU A 89 -20.20 12.29 -2.02
N PRO A 90 -21.28 13.09 -2.09
CA PRO A 90 -21.53 14.15 -1.12
C PRO A 90 -21.50 13.62 0.31
N LEU A 91 -21.09 14.45 1.26
CA LEU A 91 -20.86 14.03 2.65
C LEU A 91 -22.07 13.32 3.28
N LEU A 92 -23.28 13.83 3.03
CA LEU A 92 -24.50 13.25 3.59
C LEU A 92 -24.76 11.84 3.02
N ASP A 93 -24.68 11.68 1.70
CA ASP A 93 -24.87 10.40 1.02
C ASP A 93 -23.79 9.38 1.41
N MET A 94 -22.54 9.82 1.58
CA MET A 94 -21.45 8.97 2.07
C MET A 94 -21.73 8.43 3.48
N MET A 95 -22.25 9.26 4.38
CA MET A 95 -22.59 8.84 5.74
C MET A 95 -23.71 7.79 5.73
N ASP A 96 -24.74 7.99 4.91
CA ASP A 96 -25.84 7.04 4.76
C ASP A 96 -25.37 5.72 4.13
N ALA A 97 -24.55 5.79 3.08
CA ALA A 97 -23.97 4.60 2.45
C ALA A 97 -23.09 3.82 3.44
N ARG A 98 -22.27 4.50 4.24
CA ARG A 98 -21.46 3.87 5.30
C ARG A 98 -22.34 3.16 6.33
N ASN A 99 -23.43 3.81 6.77
CA ASN A 99 -24.37 3.21 7.73
C ASN A 99 -25.03 1.96 7.15
N GLN A 100 -25.45 1.99 5.88
CA GLN A 100 -26.04 0.84 5.19
C GLN A 100 -25.06 -0.34 5.08
N ILE A 101 -23.82 -0.08 4.65
CA ILE A 101 -22.76 -1.11 4.59
C ILE A 101 -22.57 -1.76 5.97
N GLN A 102 -22.49 -0.94 7.03
CA GLN A 102 -22.30 -1.45 8.38
C GLN A 102 -23.50 -2.28 8.89
N GLN A 103 -24.73 -1.88 8.55
CA GLN A 103 -25.94 -2.65 8.86
C GLN A 103 -25.93 -4.01 8.16
N ILE A 104 -25.61 -4.05 6.87
CA ILE A 104 -25.50 -5.29 6.08
C ILE A 104 -24.46 -6.23 6.69
N LEU A 105 -23.24 -5.74 6.95
CA LEU A 105 -22.18 -6.55 7.57
C LEU A 105 -22.59 -7.09 8.94
N SER A 106 -23.30 -6.28 9.73
CA SER A 106 -23.82 -6.67 11.04
C SER A 106 -24.89 -7.75 10.94
N ALA A 107 -25.78 -7.66 9.93
CA ALA A 107 -26.79 -8.68 9.65
C ALA A 107 -26.16 -10.02 9.25
N TYR A 108 -25.16 -10.01 8.35
CA TYR A 108 -24.44 -11.22 7.97
C TYR A 108 -23.75 -11.89 9.16
N ARG A 109 -23.06 -11.10 10.02
CA ARG A 109 -22.42 -11.65 11.23
C ARG A 109 -23.44 -12.33 12.15
N LYS A 110 -24.60 -11.72 12.38
CA LYS A 110 -25.67 -12.32 13.20
C LYS A 110 -26.15 -13.65 12.61
N ASN A 111 -26.35 -13.71 11.29
CA ASN A 111 -26.79 -14.91 10.60
C ASN A 111 -25.75 -16.04 10.68
N THR A 112 -24.45 -15.73 10.62
CA THR A 112 -23.39 -16.73 10.78
C THR A 112 -23.49 -17.49 12.10
N TYR A 113 -23.84 -16.81 13.21
CA TYR A 113 -24.01 -17.47 14.50
C TYR A 113 -25.29 -18.32 14.57
N SER A 114 -26.39 -17.85 13.98
CA SER A 114 -27.67 -18.58 13.98
C SER A 114 -27.67 -19.82 13.09
N THR A 115 -26.86 -19.83 12.02
CA THR A 115 -26.77 -20.94 11.05
C THR A 115 -25.62 -21.90 11.34
N THR A 116 -24.92 -21.75 12.47
CA THR A 116 -24.06 -22.81 12.99
C THR A 116 -24.97 -23.96 13.44
N THR A 117 -25.42 -24.77 12.48
CA THR A 117 -25.86 -26.13 12.73
C THR A 117 -24.77 -26.72 13.62
N PRO A 118 -25.08 -27.18 14.84
CA PRO A 118 -24.08 -27.83 15.66
C PRO A 118 -23.51 -28.95 14.81
N LEU A 119 -22.24 -28.79 14.39
CA LEU A 119 -21.45 -29.88 13.85
C LEU A 119 -21.37 -30.85 15.02
N CYS A 120 -22.35 -31.76 15.08
CA CYS A 120 -22.27 -32.97 15.85
C CYS A 120 -21.00 -33.65 15.33
N SER A 121 -19.92 -33.48 16.08
CA SER A 121 -18.74 -34.33 16.00
C SER A 121 -19.28 -35.76 15.90
N PRO A 122 -18.95 -36.53 14.85
CA PRO A 122 -19.39 -37.92 14.73
C PRO A 122 -18.96 -38.80 15.92
N LEU A 123 -18.14 -38.26 16.82
CA LEU A 123 -17.69 -38.90 18.06
C LEU A 123 -18.65 -38.77 19.25
N ASP A 124 -19.58 -37.79 19.28
CA ASP A 124 -20.47 -37.60 20.43
C ASP A 124 -21.78 -38.42 20.36
N THR A 125 -22.14 -38.92 19.17
CA THR A 125 -23.30 -39.82 19.00
C THR A 125 -23.07 -41.17 19.70
N ALA A 126 -21.83 -41.58 19.93
CA ALA A 126 -21.52 -42.82 20.66
C ALA A 126 -21.62 -42.66 22.20
N PHE A 127 -21.54 -41.44 22.74
CA PHE A 127 -21.59 -41.22 24.19
C PHE A 127 -23.03 -41.08 24.72
N SER A 128 -23.98 -40.69 23.86
CA SER A 128 -25.40 -40.57 24.25
C SER A 128 -26.11 -41.92 24.44
N GLN A 129 -25.57 -43.04 23.94
CA GLN A 129 -26.13 -44.38 24.18
C GLN A 129 -25.68 -45.01 25.52
N LEU A 130 -24.76 -44.40 26.26
CA LEU A 130 -24.29 -44.93 27.55
C LEU A 130 -24.77 -44.11 28.77
N SER A 131 -25.50 -43.00 28.57
CA SER A 131 -25.98 -42.17 29.69
C SER A 131 -27.38 -42.53 30.23
N GLU A 132 -28.06 -43.54 29.68
CA GLU A 132 -29.31 -44.09 30.26
C GLU A 132 -29.10 -44.91 31.55
N PHE A 133 -27.86 -45.09 32.01
CA PHE A 133 -27.53 -45.68 33.31
C PHE A 133 -26.88 -44.66 34.24
N SER A 134 -27.65 -43.71 34.77
CA SER A 134 -27.31 -43.04 36.03
C SER A 134 -28.55 -42.60 36.80
N ILE A 135 -28.94 -43.50 37.70
CA ILE A 135 -29.37 -43.31 39.09
C ILE A 135 -29.99 -41.95 39.43
N VAL A 136 -31.28 -42.03 39.72
CA VAL A 136 -32.08 -41.11 40.52
C VAL A 136 -31.33 -40.66 41.79
N LEU A 137 -31.04 -39.37 41.90
CA LEU A 137 -30.84 -38.70 43.18
C LEU A 137 -31.54 -37.34 43.14
N HIS A 138 -32.58 -37.23 43.96
CA HIS A 138 -33.35 -36.01 44.24
C HIS A 138 -32.48 -34.92 44.90
N GLY A 139 -32.74 -33.66 44.53
CA GLY A 139 -32.26 -32.46 45.23
C GLY A 139 -32.46 -31.22 44.33
N GLU A 140 -33.66 -30.65 44.29
CA GLU A 140 -34.10 -29.46 45.05
C GLU A 140 -33.84 -28.13 44.29
N PRO A 141 -34.89 -27.35 43.93
CA PRO A 141 -34.74 -26.12 43.15
C PRO A 141 -34.57 -24.88 44.04
N ALA A 142 -33.41 -24.23 43.96
CA ALA A 142 -33.24 -22.86 44.47
C ALA A 142 -33.56 -21.84 43.35
N GLN A 143 -34.66 -21.11 43.55
CA GLN A 143 -35.07 -19.98 42.73
C GLN A 143 -34.10 -18.80 42.91
N SER A 144 -33.68 -18.19 41.80
CA SER A 144 -32.92 -16.93 41.76
C SER A 144 -33.76 -15.86 41.05
N PRO A 145 -34.13 -14.76 41.73
CA PRO A 145 -34.77 -13.61 41.10
C PRO A 145 -33.69 -12.58 40.75
N PHE A 146 -33.35 -12.43 39.47
CA PHE A 146 -32.56 -11.28 39.02
C PHE A 146 -33.35 -10.45 38.01
N SER A 147 -33.83 -9.32 38.49
CA SER A 147 -34.54 -8.28 37.73
C SER A 147 -33.60 -7.59 36.74
N GLN A 148 -34.03 -7.46 35.49
CA GLN A 148 -33.39 -6.57 34.52
C GLN A 148 -33.97 -5.14 34.64
N PRO A 149 -33.14 -4.09 34.65
CA PRO A 149 -33.61 -2.72 34.48
C PRO A 149 -33.82 -2.39 32.99
N SER A 150 -35.07 -2.09 32.63
CA SER A 150 -35.45 -1.45 31.37
C SER A 150 -35.02 0.02 31.38
N THR A 151 -34.04 0.38 30.56
CA THR A 151 -33.71 1.78 30.27
C THR A 151 -34.35 2.18 28.94
N SER A 152 -35.53 2.78 29.04
CA SER A 152 -36.16 3.55 27.97
C SER A 152 -35.39 4.85 27.80
N ASN A 153 -34.56 4.97 26.75
CA ASN A 153 -33.87 6.20 26.42
C ASN A 153 -34.66 6.94 25.32
N SER A 154 -35.54 7.84 25.75
CA SER A 154 -36.21 8.81 24.87
C SER A 154 -35.28 10.00 24.65
N ASN A 155 -34.51 9.98 23.56
CA ASN A 155 -33.86 11.20 23.09
C ASN A 155 -34.79 11.91 22.10
N GLN A 156 -35.53 12.89 22.64
CA GLN A 156 -36.11 13.97 21.87
C GLN A 156 -34.95 14.88 21.41
N ASN A 157 -34.48 14.71 20.18
CA ASN A 157 -33.69 15.74 19.52
C ASN A 157 -34.66 16.77 18.95
N THR A 158 -34.66 17.93 19.59
CA THR A 158 -35.40 19.11 19.20
C THR A 158 -34.92 19.62 17.85
N SER A 159 -35.91 19.97 17.04
CA SER A 159 -35.80 20.51 15.69
C SER A 159 -34.95 21.79 15.66
N SER A 160 -33.77 21.73 15.02
CA SER A 160 -32.89 22.89 14.76
C SER A 160 -33.34 23.72 13.55
N LEU A 161 -34.62 23.63 13.16
CA LEU A 161 -35.15 24.25 11.94
C LEU A 161 -35.78 25.64 12.16
N ASP A 162 -35.94 26.09 13.41
CA ASP A 162 -36.55 27.40 13.71
C ASP A 162 -35.53 28.57 13.75
N LEU A 163 -34.23 28.31 13.69
CA LEU A 163 -33.23 29.40 13.77
C LEU A 163 -32.86 30.03 12.41
N ILE A 164 -33.30 29.47 11.29
CA ILE A 164 -32.90 29.96 9.94
C ILE A 164 -33.95 30.90 9.33
N GLN A 165 -35.19 30.92 9.82
CA GLN A 165 -36.22 31.83 9.30
C GLN A 165 -36.13 33.28 9.83
N GLN A 166 -35.26 33.57 10.80
CA GLN A 166 -35.14 34.93 11.35
C GLN A 166 -34.05 35.80 10.68
N ALA A 167 -33.26 35.26 9.74
CA ALA A 167 -32.16 35.99 9.12
C ALA A 167 -32.47 36.62 7.74
N MET A 168 -33.66 36.42 7.17
CA MET A 168 -33.99 36.90 5.80
C MET A 168 -34.85 38.17 5.75
N SER A 169 -34.98 38.93 6.84
CA SER A 169 -35.80 40.16 6.87
C SER A 169 -35.03 41.48 6.81
N TYR A 170 -33.74 41.49 6.45
CA TYR A 170 -32.87 42.69 6.57
C TYR A 170 -32.00 43.01 5.35
N THR A 171 -32.52 42.85 4.13
CA THR A 171 -31.86 43.41 2.94
C THR A 171 -32.90 44.03 2.01
N ASP A 172 -33.42 45.19 2.41
CA ASP A 172 -33.99 46.19 1.50
C ASP A 172 -33.81 47.56 2.16
N LEU A 173 -32.69 48.22 1.84
CA LEU A 173 -32.44 49.66 1.97
C LEU A 173 -31.18 50.03 1.17
#